data_AF-A0ABD6A3F4-F1
#
_entry.id   AF-A0ABD6A3F4-F1
#
_cell.length_a   1.000
_cell.length_b   1.000
_cell.length_c   1.000
_cell.angle_alpha   90.00
_cell.angle_beta   90.00
_cell.angle_gamma   90.00
#
_symmetry.space_group_name_H-M   'P 1'
#
loop_
_entity.id
_entity.type
_entity.pdbx_description
1 polymer ?
#
loop_
_entity_poly.entity_id
_entity_poly.type
_entity_poly.pdbx_seq_one_letter_code
_entity_poly.pdbx_strand_id
1 'polypeptide(L)'
;MATLESSFEAKLRKAMLDEAEHALVGRQANLVFEFVELVHTRLRAYGERHGYDVESTIDSLGEPQVERRRDRLVVAIGWESEQMARWEFGTSDHHVDGDPVLSFVWSGPDVPQWVRKEFDQARDPSGQFRSGWRVFLPDVDVSGLPESRAIRDAFNGLRRLLEI
;
A
#
# COMPACT_ATOMS: atom_id res chain seq x y z
N MET A 1 32.13 -22.64 -36.56
CA MET A 1 31.45 -21.65 -35.72
C MET A 1 30.42 -20.94 -36.59
N ALA A 2 29.13 -21.20 -36.35
CA ALA A 2 28.07 -20.49 -37.07
C ALA A 2 27.83 -19.16 -36.36
N THR A 3 28.27 -18.06 -36.97
CA THR A 3 27.82 -16.71 -36.60
C THR A 3 26.36 -16.60 -36.99
N LEU A 4 25.48 -16.48 -36.00
CA LEU A 4 24.07 -16.15 -36.23
C LEU A 4 24.01 -14.80 -36.97
N GLU A 5 23.11 -14.68 -37.94
CA GLU A 5 22.86 -13.39 -38.57
C GLU A 5 22.38 -12.40 -37.49
N SER A 6 22.96 -11.20 -37.46
CA SER A 6 22.58 -10.14 -36.51
C SER A 6 21.09 -9.81 -36.55
N SER A 7 20.44 -10.07 -37.69
CA SER A 7 18.99 -9.96 -37.88
C SER A 7 18.20 -10.99 -37.06
N PHE A 8 18.73 -12.21 -36.88
CA PHE A 8 18.13 -13.27 -36.08
C PHE A 8 18.24 -12.96 -34.59
N GLU A 9 19.43 -12.59 -34.10
CA GLU A 9 19.63 -12.26 -32.69
C GLU A 9 18.76 -11.07 -32.24
N ALA A 10 18.63 -10.05 -33.10
CA ALA A 10 17.76 -8.91 -32.84
C ALA A 10 16.27 -9.32 -32.79
N LYS A 11 15.82 -10.20 -33.69
CA LYS A 11 14.44 -10.73 -33.71
C LYS A 11 14.16 -11.59 -32.48
N LEU A 12 15.07 -12.49 -32.11
CA LEU A 12 14.94 -13.33 -30.93
C LEU A 12 14.85 -12.49 -29.66
N ARG A 13 15.74 -11.50 -29.49
CA ARG A 13 15.70 -10.57 -28.34
C ARG A 13 14.38 -9.83 -28.27
N LYS A 14 13.89 -9.31 -29.40
CA LYS A 14 12.60 -8.63 -29.46
C LYS A 14 11.47 -9.57 -29.02
N ALA A 15 11.44 -10.79 -29.56
CA ALA A 15 10.41 -11.78 -29.22
C ALA A 15 10.44 -12.16 -27.72
N MET A 16 11.64 -12.30 -27.13
CA MET A 16 11.77 -12.56 -25.69
C MET A 16 11.26 -11.40 -24.84
N LEU A 17 11.58 -10.15 -25.21
CA LEU A 17 11.08 -8.97 -24.52
C LEU A 17 9.56 -8.81 -24.71
N ASP A 18 9.02 -9.15 -25.88
CA ASP A 18 7.58 -9.17 -26.14
C ASP A 18 6.86 -10.18 -25.23
N GLU A 19 7.37 -11.42 -25.13
CA GLU A 19 6.80 -12.43 -24.23
C GLU A 19 6.91 -12.01 -22.75
N ALA A 20 8.05 -11.43 -22.33
CA ALA A 20 8.24 -10.96 -20.97
C ALA A 20 7.26 -9.83 -20.60
N GLU A 21 7.08 -8.84 -21.48
CA GLU A 21 6.11 -7.77 -21.28
C GLU A 21 4.68 -8.33 -21.22
N HIS A 22 4.36 -9.28 -22.08
CA HIS A 22 3.05 -9.89 -22.12
C HIS A 22 2.75 -10.71 -20.85
N ALA A 23 3.73 -11.46 -20.32
CA ALA A 23 3.62 -12.20 -19.06
C ALA A 23 3.54 -11.29 -17.82
N LEU A 24 4.23 -10.15 -17.84
CA LEU A 24 4.28 -9.22 -16.70
C LEU A 24 3.06 -8.30 -16.64
N VAL A 25 2.58 -7.77 -17.76
CA VAL A 25 1.51 -6.75 -17.78
C VAL A 25 0.44 -6.97 -18.87
N GLY A 26 0.71 -7.77 -19.90
CA GLY A 26 -0.13 -7.83 -21.10
C GLY A 26 -1.29 -8.84 -21.08
N ARG A 27 -1.26 -9.86 -20.20
CA ARG A 27 -2.33 -10.85 -20.05
C ARG A 27 -3.29 -10.50 -18.91
N GLN A 28 -4.52 -10.99 -19.01
CA GLN A 28 -5.40 -11.10 -17.85
C GLN A 28 -4.75 -12.05 -16.84
N ALA A 29 -4.77 -11.69 -15.55
CA ALA A 29 -4.02 -12.39 -14.50
C ALA A 29 -2.50 -12.48 -14.78
N ASN A 30 -1.90 -11.37 -15.22
CA ASN A 30 -0.45 -11.28 -15.37
C ASN A 30 0.28 -11.31 -14.01
N LEU A 31 1.60 -11.52 -14.05
CA LEU A 31 2.42 -11.65 -12.83
C LEU A 31 2.39 -10.41 -11.94
N VAL A 32 2.24 -9.20 -12.51
CA VAL A 32 2.10 -7.97 -11.72
C VAL A 32 0.77 -7.97 -10.96
N PHE A 33 -0.31 -8.40 -11.60
CA PHE A 33 -1.61 -8.56 -10.95
C PHE A 33 -1.55 -9.60 -9.81
N GLU A 34 -0.96 -10.78 -10.05
CA GLU A 34 -0.79 -11.80 -9.01
C GLU A 34 0.05 -11.29 -7.83
N PHE A 35 1.11 -10.55 -8.12
CA PHE A 35 1.93 -9.90 -7.09
C PHE A 35 1.12 -8.90 -6.25
N VAL A 36 0.33 -8.04 -6.89
CA VAL A 36 -0.54 -7.05 -6.22
C VAL A 36 -1.57 -7.73 -5.33
N GLU A 37 -2.28 -8.72 -5.85
CA GLU A 37 -3.29 -9.47 -5.09
C GLU A 37 -2.67 -10.14 -3.86
N LEU A 38 -1.45 -10.65 -4.01
CA LEU A 38 -0.72 -11.27 -2.93
C LEU A 38 -0.27 -10.23 -1.87
N VAL A 39 0.09 -9.00 -2.27
CA VAL A 39 0.32 -7.88 -1.33
C VAL A 39 -0.98 -7.53 -0.60
N HIS A 40 -2.07 -7.33 -1.32
CA HIS A 40 -3.37 -6.97 -0.74
C HIS A 40 -3.86 -8.02 0.25
N THR A 41 -3.77 -9.30 -0.11
CA THR A 41 -4.12 -10.43 0.78
C THR A 41 -3.34 -10.39 2.08
N ARG A 42 -2.01 -10.14 2.00
CA ARG A 42 -1.19 -10.02 3.21
C ARG A 42 -1.52 -8.79 4.03
N LEU A 43 -1.75 -7.65 3.37
CA LEU A 43 -2.05 -6.41 4.06
C LEU A 43 -3.40 -6.50 4.79
N ARG A 44 -4.42 -7.15 4.20
CA ARG A 44 -5.69 -7.45 4.87
C ARG A 44 -5.50 -8.37 6.07
N ALA A 45 -4.75 -9.46 5.91
CA ALA A 45 -4.47 -10.37 7.03
C ALA A 45 -3.68 -9.69 8.17
N TYR A 46 -2.83 -8.72 7.84
CA TYR A 46 -2.17 -7.85 8.81
C TYR A 46 -3.18 -6.92 9.50
N GLY A 47 -4.02 -6.23 8.73
CA GLY A 47 -5.08 -5.35 9.24
C GLY A 47 -6.03 -6.08 10.19
N GLU A 48 -6.53 -7.25 9.81
CA GLU A 48 -7.40 -8.09 10.64
C GLU A 48 -6.74 -8.50 11.96
N ARG A 49 -5.45 -8.86 11.95
CA ARG A 49 -4.71 -9.28 13.15
C ARG A 49 -4.54 -8.15 14.15
N HIS A 50 -4.37 -6.92 13.68
CA HIS A 50 -4.07 -5.77 14.51
C HIS A 50 -5.25 -4.80 14.68
N GLY A 51 -6.39 -5.07 14.03
CA GLY A 51 -7.56 -4.20 14.05
C GLY A 51 -7.36 -2.90 13.25
N TYR A 52 -6.55 -2.90 12.20
CA TYR A 52 -6.31 -1.74 11.34
C TYR A 52 -7.16 -1.80 10.08
N ASP A 53 -7.71 -0.65 9.69
CA ASP A 53 -8.32 -0.45 8.36
C ASP A 53 -7.23 -0.08 7.36
N VAL A 54 -6.96 -1.00 6.44
CA VAL A 54 -5.92 -0.88 5.41
C VAL A 54 -6.49 -0.65 4.01
N GLU A 55 -7.81 -0.66 3.84
CA GLU A 55 -8.43 -0.67 2.51
C GLU A 55 -8.12 0.63 1.74
N SER A 56 -8.12 1.78 2.42
CA SER A 56 -7.69 3.05 1.80
C SER A 56 -6.25 3.01 1.25
N THR A 57 -5.37 2.20 1.84
CA THR A 57 -4.02 2.00 1.31
C THR A 57 -4.04 1.06 0.12
N ILE A 58 -4.82 -0.03 0.18
CA ILE A 58 -5.02 -0.96 -0.93
C ILE A 58 -5.55 -0.24 -2.17
N ASP A 59 -6.58 0.59 -1.98
CA ASP A 59 -7.25 1.37 -3.02
C ASP A 59 -6.35 2.43 -3.66
N SER A 60 -5.25 2.80 -3.01
CA SER A 60 -4.26 3.75 -3.54
C SER A 60 -3.26 3.13 -4.54
N LEU A 61 -3.52 1.91 -5.03
CA LEU A 61 -2.68 1.27 -6.03
C LEU A 61 -2.60 2.15 -7.29
N GLY A 62 -1.39 2.55 -7.65
CA GLY A 62 -1.13 3.31 -8.86
C GLY A 62 -1.07 2.42 -10.11
N GLU A 63 -1.18 3.05 -11.27
CA GLU A 63 -1.07 2.36 -12.55
C GLU A 63 0.35 1.82 -12.79
N PRO A 64 0.50 0.56 -13.27
CA PRO A 64 1.80 0.02 -13.63
C PRO A 64 2.49 0.87 -14.72
N GLN A 65 3.72 1.31 -14.45
CA GLN A 65 4.55 2.03 -15.41
C GLN A 65 5.50 1.05 -16.10
N VAL A 66 5.46 1.02 -17.43
CA VAL A 66 6.25 0.11 -18.24
C VAL A 66 7.25 0.90 -19.08
N GLU A 67 8.54 0.75 -18.77
CA GLU A 67 9.62 1.33 -19.55
C GLU A 67 10.35 0.23 -20.33
N ARG A 68 10.25 0.32 -21.67
CA ARG A 68 10.91 -0.61 -22.58
C ARG A 68 12.13 0.03 -23.23
N ARG A 69 13.27 -0.66 -23.14
CA ARG A 69 14.51 -0.35 -23.86
C ARG A 69 14.89 -1.51 -24.79
N ARG A 70 15.98 -1.34 -25.55
CA ARG A 70 16.43 -2.32 -26.57
C ARG A 70 16.66 -3.73 -26.01
N ASP A 71 17.12 -3.83 -24.77
CA ASP A 71 17.54 -5.08 -24.12
C ASP A 71 17.01 -5.23 -22.70
N ARG A 72 16.10 -4.34 -22.29
CA ARG A 72 15.62 -4.28 -20.92
C ARG A 72 14.14 -3.88 -20.89
N LEU A 73 13.41 -4.52 -20.00
CA LEU A 73 12.07 -4.14 -19.61
C LEU A 73 12.10 -3.78 -18.12
N VAL A 74 11.53 -2.64 -17.77
CA VAL A 74 11.33 -2.23 -16.37
C VAL A 74 9.84 -2.02 -16.16
N VAL A 75 9.30 -2.70 -15.16
CA VAL A 75 7.91 -2.52 -14.73
C VAL A 75 7.95 -2.00 -13.30
N ALA A 76 7.36 -0.83 -13.08
CA ALA A 76 7.24 -0.22 -11.77
C ALA A 76 5.77 -0.17 -11.37
N ILE A 77 5.48 -0.59 -10.14
CA ILE A 77 4.15 -0.54 -9.54
C ILE A 77 4.30 -0.14 -8.08
N GLY A 78 3.32 0.58 -7.56
CA GLY A 78 3.36 1.06 -6.20
C GLY A 78 2.01 1.61 -5.76
N TRP A 79 1.97 2.04 -4.50
CA TRP A 79 0.81 2.65 -3.89
C TRP A 79 1.10 4.12 -3.63
N GLU A 80 0.14 4.98 -3.95
CA GLU A 80 0.27 6.43 -3.81
C GLU A 80 0.18 6.86 -2.34
N SER A 81 -0.49 6.08 -1.50
CA SER A 81 -0.58 6.38 -0.07
C SER A 81 0.76 6.18 0.63
N GLU A 82 1.23 7.23 1.32
CA GLU A 82 2.40 7.16 2.20
C GLU A 82 2.25 6.10 3.30
N GLN A 83 1.01 5.73 3.62
CA GLN A 83 0.72 4.69 4.60
C GLN A 83 1.29 3.33 4.19
N MET A 84 1.44 3.06 2.89
CA MET A 84 2.01 1.79 2.44
C MET A 84 3.43 1.59 2.99
N ALA A 85 4.25 2.65 3.01
CA ALA A 85 5.58 2.57 3.60
C ALA A 85 5.52 2.33 5.12
N ARG A 86 4.58 2.96 5.81
CA ARG A 86 4.39 2.80 7.26
C ARG A 86 3.91 1.38 7.60
N TRP A 87 3.06 0.77 6.78
CA TRP A 87 2.68 -0.63 6.95
C TRP A 87 3.84 -1.57 6.65
N GLU A 88 4.60 -1.33 5.59
CA GLU A 88 5.67 -2.23 5.16
C GLU A 88 6.82 -2.30 6.17
N PHE A 89 7.19 -1.17 6.76
CA PHE A 89 8.36 -1.03 7.64
C PHE A 89 8.02 -0.85 9.12
N GLY A 90 6.76 -0.60 9.45
CA GLY A 90 6.35 -0.21 10.79
C GLY A 90 6.72 1.23 11.13
N THR A 91 6.33 1.65 12.33
CA THR A 91 6.71 2.94 12.93
C THR A 91 7.16 2.72 14.36
N SER A 92 7.97 3.63 14.90
CA SER A 92 8.33 3.60 16.31
C SER A 92 7.22 4.20 17.17
N ASP A 93 7.22 3.83 18.45
CA ASP A 93 6.53 4.60 19.48
C ASP A 93 6.97 6.07 19.36
N HIS A 94 6.00 6.98 19.43
CA HIS A 94 6.29 8.40 19.35
C HIS A 94 5.27 9.20 20.14
N HIS A 95 5.76 10.30 20.67
CA HIS A 95 4.96 11.31 21.34
C HIS A 95 4.53 12.36 20.31
N VAL A 96 3.26 12.74 20.33
CA VAL A 96 2.74 13.81 19.48
C VAL A 96 2.34 14.98 20.39
N ASP A 97 3.08 16.08 20.27
CA ASP A 97 2.75 17.36 20.90
C ASP A 97 1.84 18.17 19.99
N GLY A 98 0.69 18.60 20.52
CA GLY A 98 -0.21 19.51 19.81
C GLY A 98 0.21 20.97 19.97
N ASP A 99 0.85 21.56 18.96
CA ASP A 99 1.05 23.02 18.87
C ASP A 99 0.43 23.59 17.57
N PRO A 100 -0.84 24.08 17.59
CA PRO A 100 -1.79 24.07 18.70
C PRO A 100 -2.41 22.67 18.94
N VAL A 101 -3.10 22.52 20.08
CA VAL A 101 -3.74 21.27 20.56
C VAL A 101 -4.30 20.38 19.44
N LEU A 102 -3.99 19.09 19.49
CA LEU A 102 -4.46 18.15 18.48
C LEU A 102 -5.99 18.06 18.53
N SER A 103 -6.66 18.17 17.38
CA SER A 103 -8.12 18.04 17.29
C SER A 103 -8.52 16.91 16.36
N PHE A 104 -9.18 15.89 16.92
CA PHE A 104 -9.68 14.74 16.18
C PHE A 104 -11.19 14.61 16.34
N VAL A 105 -11.86 13.96 15.38
CA VAL A 105 -13.28 13.63 15.50
C VAL A 105 -13.39 12.11 15.67
N TRP A 106 -13.84 11.67 16.83
CA TRP A 106 -14.17 10.27 17.06
C TRP A 106 -15.60 10.01 16.61
N SER A 107 -15.77 9.10 15.66
CA SER A 107 -17.09 8.72 15.11
C SER A 107 -17.26 7.21 15.06
N GLY A 108 -18.50 6.75 14.90
CA GLY A 108 -18.84 5.33 14.79
C GLY A 108 -19.51 4.74 16.02
N PRO A 109 -19.82 3.43 16.00
CA PRO A 109 -20.49 2.74 17.11
C PRO A 109 -19.61 2.70 18.37
N ASP A 110 -18.29 2.56 18.20
CA ASP A 110 -17.34 2.27 19.27
C ASP A 110 -16.71 3.52 19.93
N VAL A 111 -17.36 4.68 19.83
CA VAL A 111 -16.87 5.89 20.52
C VAL A 111 -16.87 5.64 22.04
N PRO A 112 -15.70 5.73 22.72
CA PRO A 112 -15.60 5.45 24.15
C PRO A 112 -16.52 6.32 25.00
N GLN A 113 -16.99 5.76 26.12
CA GLN A 113 -17.94 6.48 26.98
C GLN A 113 -17.37 7.77 27.57
N TRP A 114 -16.07 7.81 27.88
CA TRP A 114 -15.41 9.01 28.39
C TRP A 114 -15.44 10.15 27.37
N VAL A 115 -15.19 9.86 26.09
CA VAL A 115 -15.27 10.84 25.00
C VAL A 115 -16.66 11.47 24.93
N ARG A 116 -17.71 10.66 25.05
CA ARG A 116 -19.10 11.14 25.01
C ARG A 116 -19.49 12.01 26.21
N LYS A 117 -18.80 11.83 27.35
CA LYS A 117 -19.05 12.58 28.59
C LYS A 117 -18.27 13.88 28.66
N GLU A 118 -17.04 13.87 28.16
CA GLU A 118 -16.08 14.95 28.35
C GLU A 118 -16.05 15.94 27.17
N PHE A 119 -16.48 15.51 25.99
CA PHE A 119 -16.41 16.32 24.78
C PHE A 119 -17.76 16.59 24.15
N ASP A 120 -17.85 17.74 23.48
CA ASP A 120 -19.01 18.09 22.67
C ASP A 120 -19.02 17.32 21.36
N GLN A 121 -20.23 17.12 20.86
CA GLN A 121 -20.45 16.63 19.51
C GLN A 121 -19.78 17.54 18.48
N ALA A 122 -19.14 16.92 17.50
CA ALA A 122 -18.37 17.64 16.50
C ALA A 122 -19.26 18.61 15.71
N ARG A 123 -18.76 19.81 15.44
CA ARG A 123 -19.40 20.81 14.60
C ARG A 123 -18.50 21.21 13.45
N ASP A 124 -19.12 21.67 12.36
CA ASP A 124 -18.42 22.31 11.26
C ASP A 124 -18.06 23.78 11.60
N PRO A 125 -17.27 24.47 10.75
CA PRO A 125 -16.91 25.87 10.98
C PRO A 125 -18.11 26.85 11.05
N SER A 126 -19.28 26.44 10.54
CA SER A 126 -20.53 27.22 10.59
C SER A 126 -21.38 26.92 11.83
N GLY A 127 -20.93 26.00 12.69
CA GLY A 127 -21.59 25.60 13.94
C GLY A 127 -22.63 24.49 13.77
N GLN A 128 -22.79 23.92 12.57
CA GLN A 128 -23.72 22.82 12.34
C GLN A 128 -23.17 21.51 12.89
N PHE A 129 -24.06 20.68 13.43
CA PHE A 129 -23.70 19.36 13.94
C PHE A 129 -23.14 18.47 12.82
N ARG A 130 -21.99 17.86 13.09
CA ARG A 130 -21.45 16.71 12.37
C ARG A 130 -21.54 15.48 13.26
N SER A 131 -21.61 14.30 12.64
CA SER A 131 -21.52 13.04 13.38
C SER A 131 -20.19 12.95 14.15
N GLY A 132 -20.24 12.38 15.36
CA GLY A 132 -19.06 12.15 16.21
C GLY A 132 -18.84 13.20 17.31
N TRP A 133 -17.72 13.09 18.00
CA TRP A 133 -17.29 13.93 19.11
C TRP A 133 -15.90 14.49 18.83
N ARG A 134 -15.72 15.81 19.01
CA ARG A 134 -14.43 16.44 18.77
C ARG A 134 -13.59 16.39 20.04
N VAL A 135 -12.50 15.64 20.01
CA VAL A 135 -11.55 15.54 21.12
C VAL A 135 -10.38 16.49 20.92
N PHE A 136 -9.87 17.02 22.02
CA PHE A 136 -8.70 17.86 22.06
C PHE A 136 -7.66 17.22 22.98
N LEU A 137 -6.49 16.89 22.42
CA LEU A 137 -5.41 16.25 23.17
C LEU A 137 -4.19 17.19 23.15
N PRO A 138 -3.72 17.67 24.32
CA PRO A 138 -2.51 18.51 24.40
C PRO A 138 -1.28 17.72 23.98
N ASP A 139 -1.22 16.47 24.37
CA ASP A 139 -0.17 15.51 24.04
C ASP A 139 -0.74 14.09 24.01
N VAL A 140 -0.13 13.20 23.21
CA VAL A 140 -0.50 11.78 23.19
C VAL A 140 0.71 10.90 22.85
N ASP A 141 0.90 9.85 23.64
CA ASP A 141 1.79 8.75 23.32
C ASP A 141 1.08 7.77 22.39
N VAL A 142 1.66 7.53 21.22
CA VAL A 142 1.13 6.59 20.23
C VAL A 142 2.12 5.45 20.08
N SER A 143 1.64 4.23 20.32
CA SER A 143 2.42 3.03 20.02
C SER A 143 2.68 2.91 18.52
N GLY A 144 3.91 2.53 18.19
CA GLY A 144 4.34 2.27 16.83
C GLY A 144 3.58 1.12 16.19
N LEU A 145 3.52 1.17 14.86
CA LEU A 145 2.94 0.10 14.05
C LEU A 145 3.99 -1.02 13.87
N PRO A 146 3.65 -2.29 14.12
CA PRO A 146 4.53 -3.39 13.75
C PRO A 146 4.72 -3.47 12.23
N GLU A 147 5.84 -4.01 11.76
CA GLU A 147 6.04 -4.21 10.32
C GLU A 147 5.12 -5.31 9.76
N SER A 148 4.44 -5.03 8.65
CA SER A 148 3.62 -6.04 7.94
C SER A 148 4.44 -6.90 6.99
N ARG A 149 5.50 -6.34 6.38
CA ARG A 149 6.33 -6.98 5.34
C ARG A 149 5.52 -7.47 4.13
N ALA A 150 4.33 -6.91 3.88
CA ALA A 150 3.40 -7.38 2.86
C ALA A 150 4.03 -7.43 1.45
N ILE A 151 4.81 -6.40 1.09
CA ILE A 151 5.50 -6.28 -0.19
C ILE A 151 6.69 -7.25 -0.25
N ARG A 152 7.57 -7.23 0.75
CA ARG A 152 8.75 -8.10 0.80
C ARG A 152 8.37 -9.58 0.74
N ASP A 153 7.33 -9.98 1.45
CA ASP A 153 6.87 -11.37 1.44
C ASP A 153 6.12 -11.74 0.16
N ALA A 154 5.50 -10.77 -0.52
CA ALA A 154 4.92 -10.99 -1.85
C ALA A 154 5.99 -11.24 -2.90
N PHE A 155 7.09 -10.49 -2.87
CA PHE A 155 8.24 -10.77 -3.74
C PHE A 155 8.83 -12.16 -3.49
N ASN A 156 8.97 -12.58 -2.23
CA ASN A 156 9.42 -13.92 -1.90
C ASN A 156 8.43 -15.01 -2.39
N GLY A 157 7.13 -14.72 -2.37
CA GLY A 157 6.10 -15.58 -2.93
C GLY A 157 6.20 -15.71 -4.45
N LEU A 158 6.28 -14.57 -5.15
CA LEU A 158 6.41 -14.51 -6.61
C LEU A 158 7.67 -15.22 -7.09
N ARG A 159 8.80 -15.03 -6.41
CA ARG A 159 10.05 -15.72 -6.76
C ARG A 159 9.90 -17.24 -6.75
N ARG A 160 9.18 -17.79 -5.77
CA ARG A 160 8.91 -19.23 -5.70
C ARG A 160 8.04 -19.73 -6.85
N LEU A 161 7.12 -18.91 -7.35
CA LEU A 161 6.29 -19.27 -8.51
C LEU A 161 7.10 -19.32 -9.81
N LEU A 162 8.13 -18.49 -9.92
CA LEU A 162 9.01 -18.40 -11.09
C LEU A 162 10.15 -19.44 -11.09
N GLU A 163 10.40 -20.11 -9.97
CA GLU A 163 11.41 -21.19 -9.82
C GLU A 163 10.85 -22.58 -10.17
N ILE A 164 9.59 -22.67 -10.61
CA ILE A 164 8.90 -23.90 -11.06
C ILE A 164 9.05 -24.04 -12.57
#